data_AF-A0A517LDJ0-F1
#
_entry.id   AF-A0A517LDJ0-F1
#
_cell.length_a   1.000
_cell.length_b   1.000
_cell.length_c   1.000
_cell.angle_alpha   90.00
_cell.angle_beta   90.00
_cell.angle_gamma   90.00
#
_symmetry.space_group_name_H-M   'P 1'
#
loop_
_entity.id
_entity.type
_entity.pdbx_description
1 polymer ?
#
loop_
_entity_poly.entity_id
_entity_poly.type
_entity_poly.pdbx_seq_one_letter_code
_entity_poly.pdbx_strand_id
1 'polypeptide(L)'
;MKRNPRKLGWTKSYRSAHGKEMVVDGALALASRRNVPVRYNRDHVAKALEAMVKFSEIRAKRERAFYVNRMSGNRERQLAEDRKLVAENQASYCAQIDRGNLTCFQHLLPIELRDVTLQESHIDMDESLVMDEEEMDVDMEQEEKEEVAPLKSALKKTKVKQTKQVKMKVGGGFEQE
;
A
#
# COMPACT_ATOMS: atom_id res chain seq x y z
N MET A 1 -4.14 -17.49 35.71
CA MET A 1 -4.95 -16.34 35.25
C MET A 1 -5.71 -16.72 33.97
N LYS A 2 -7.05 -16.68 33.97
CA LYS A 2 -7.90 -16.95 32.80
C LYS A 2 -8.13 -15.68 31.98
N ARG A 3 -7.11 -15.20 31.26
CA ARG A 3 -7.21 -13.99 30.44
C ARG A 3 -7.88 -14.29 29.09
N ASN A 4 -8.73 -13.37 28.62
CA ASN A 4 -9.40 -13.50 27.33
C ASN A 4 -8.49 -13.04 26.17
N PRO A 5 -8.08 -13.93 25.25
CA PRO A 5 -7.15 -13.57 24.16
C PRO A 5 -7.69 -12.45 23.25
N ARG A 6 -9.00 -12.32 23.07
CA ARG A 6 -9.61 -11.25 22.25
C ARG A 6 -9.47 -9.84 22.85
N LYS A 7 -8.94 -9.72 24.06
CA LYS A 7 -8.64 -8.44 24.73
C LYS A 7 -7.14 -8.18 24.87
N LEU A 8 -6.29 -9.14 24.50
CA LEU A 8 -4.84 -9.00 24.58
C LEU A 8 -4.29 -8.53 23.23
N GLY A 9 -3.79 -7.28 23.20
CA GLY A 9 -3.43 -6.56 21.97
C GLY A 9 -2.40 -7.24 21.07
N TRP A 10 -1.54 -8.09 21.62
CA TRP A 10 -0.46 -8.79 20.91
C TRP A 10 -0.92 -10.10 20.25
N THR A 11 -2.09 -10.62 20.59
CA THR A 11 -2.56 -11.91 20.08
C THR A 11 -3.16 -11.79 18.68
N LYS A 12 -3.05 -12.86 17.89
CA LYS A 12 -3.69 -12.97 16.56
C LYS A 12 -5.21 -12.82 16.64
N SER A 13 -5.84 -13.41 17.66
CA SER A 13 -7.29 -13.33 17.87
C SER A 13 -7.78 -11.91 18.10
N TYR A 14 -7.04 -11.10 18.88
CA TYR A 14 -7.34 -9.68 19.03
C TYR A 14 -7.23 -8.94 17.69
N ARG A 15 -6.12 -9.17 16.97
CA ARG A 15 -5.84 -8.50 15.69
C ARG A 15 -6.91 -8.80 14.64
N SER A 16 -7.30 -10.05 14.48
CA SER A 16 -8.38 -10.47 13.58
C SER A 16 -9.72 -9.84 13.97
N ALA A 17 -10.09 -9.85 15.26
CA ALA A 17 -11.37 -9.28 15.72
C ALA A 17 -11.45 -7.74 15.58
N HIS A 18 -10.32 -7.04 15.65
CA HIS A 18 -10.24 -5.58 15.56
C HIS A 18 -9.83 -5.10 14.15
N GLY A 19 -9.91 -5.96 13.13
CA GLY A 19 -9.61 -5.58 11.74
C GLY A 19 -8.15 -5.15 11.52
N LYS A 20 -7.20 -5.65 12.32
CA LYS A 20 -5.76 -5.37 12.14
C LYS A 20 -5.08 -6.31 11.15
N GLU A 21 -5.80 -7.29 10.63
CA GLU A 21 -5.32 -8.27 9.65
C GLU A 21 -6.46 -8.62 8.70
N MET A 22 -6.10 -9.12 7.52
CA MET A 22 -7.07 -9.59 6.55
C MET A 22 -7.70 -10.90 7.03
N VAL A 23 -9.02 -10.91 7.27
CA VAL A 23 -9.74 -12.08 7.81
C VAL A 23 -10.54 -12.83 6.75
N VAL A 24 -11.13 -12.10 5.79
CA VAL A 24 -11.99 -12.67 4.75
C VAL A 24 -11.22 -12.69 3.43
N ASP A 25 -10.52 -13.79 3.18
CA ASP A 25 -9.78 -14.01 1.92
C ASP A 25 -9.94 -15.44 1.42
N GLY A 26 -10.02 -15.59 0.09
CA GLY A 26 -10.08 -16.89 -0.57
C GLY A 26 -8.83 -17.75 -0.34
N ALA A 27 -7.66 -17.13 -0.15
CA ALA A 27 -6.43 -17.88 0.13
C ALA A 27 -6.48 -18.58 1.50
N LEU A 28 -7.19 -18.02 2.49
CA LEU A 28 -7.34 -18.62 3.82
C LEU A 28 -8.23 -19.87 3.79
N ALA A 29 -9.16 -19.98 2.83
CA ALA A 29 -10.06 -21.14 2.72
C ALA A 29 -9.31 -22.44 2.35
N LEU A 30 -8.13 -22.34 1.73
CA LEU A 30 -7.31 -23.49 1.34
C LEU A 30 -6.67 -24.22 2.52
N ALA A 31 -6.49 -23.51 3.64
CA ALA A 31 -5.99 -24.07 4.90
C ALA A 31 -7.10 -24.78 5.73
N SER A 32 -8.29 -24.95 5.16
CA SER A 32 -9.39 -25.66 5.81
C SER A 32 -9.02 -27.12 6.09
N ARG A 33 -9.41 -27.60 7.26
CA ARG A 33 -9.24 -29.00 7.65
C ARG A 33 -10.16 -29.89 6.80
N ARG A 34 -9.59 -30.89 6.12
CA ARG A 34 -10.35 -31.92 5.39
C ARG A 34 -10.51 -33.14 6.28
N ASN A 35 -11.76 -33.59 6.45
CA ASN A 35 -12.08 -34.76 7.28
C ASN A 35 -12.16 -36.07 6.46
N VAL A 36 -12.10 -35.98 5.13
CA VAL A 36 -12.11 -37.15 4.24
C VAL A 36 -10.72 -37.30 3.63
N PRO A 37 -10.04 -38.45 3.83
CA PRO A 37 -8.76 -38.71 3.20
C PRO A 37 -8.95 -39.02 1.71
N VAL A 38 -7.99 -38.61 0.89
CA VAL A 38 -7.93 -38.91 -0.54
C VAL A 38 -6.80 -39.90 -0.78
N ARG A 39 -7.00 -40.86 -1.70
CA ARG A 39 -5.91 -41.76 -2.11
C ARG A 39 -4.73 -40.97 -2.69
N TYR A 40 -3.53 -41.44 -2.42
CA TYR A 40 -2.32 -40.83 -2.96
C TYR A 40 -2.35 -40.85 -4.50
N ASN A 41 -2.08 -39.70 -5.10
CA ASN A 41 -1.82 -39.54 -6.52
C ASN A 41 -0.65 -38.55 -6.66
N ARG A 42 0.41 -38.95 -7.36
CA ARG A 42 1.63 -38.15 -7.52
C ARG A 42 1.35 -36.80 -8.19
N ASP A 43 0.51 -36.78 -9.20
CA ASP A 43 0.19 -35.56 -9.96
C ASP A 43 -0.60 -34.57 -9.10
N HIS A 44 -1.47 -35.07 -8.23
CA HIS A 44 -2.21 -34.25 -7.28
C HIS A 44 -1.29 -33.61 -6.24
N VAL A 45 -0.34 -34.38 -5.70
CA VAL A 45 0.63 -33.86 -4.71
C VAL A 45 1.57 -32.85 -5.36
N ALA A 46 2.09 -33.11 -6.57
CA ALA A 46 2.95 -32.18 -7.29
C ALA A 46 2.25 -30.82 -7.52
N LYS A 47 1.02 -30.85 -8.06
CA LYS A 47 0.22 -29.63 -8.27
C LYS A 47 -0.11 -28.91 -6.97
N ALA A 48 -0.37 -29.65 -5.88
CA ALA A 48 -0.64 -29.04 -4.58
C ALA A 48 0.58 -28.29 -4.03
N LEU A 49 1.79 -28.85 -4.18
CA LEU A 49 3.03 -28.19 -3.74
C LEU A 49 3.29 -26.90 -4.53
N GLU A 50 3.16 -26.94 -5.86
CA GLU A 50 3.27 -25.74 -6.70
C GLU A 50 2.24 -24.68 -6.34
N ALA A 51 0.99 -25.10 -6.10
CA ALA A 51 -0.08 -24.19 -5.74
C ALA A 51 0.15 -23.55 -4.36
N MET A 52 0.67 -24.30 -3.37
CA MET A 52 0.95 -23.79 -2.03
C MET A 52 1.94 -22.61 -2.06
N VAL A 53 2.98 -22.69 -2.88
CA VAL A 53 3.95 -21.59 -3.06
C VAL A 53 3.24 -20.33 -3.58
N LYS A 54 2.50 -20.46 -4.69
CA LYS A 54 1.77 -19.34 -5.29
C LYS A 54 0.75 -18.71 -4.34
N PHE A 55 0.03 -19.54 -3.57
CA PHE A 55 -0.92 -19.01 -2.60
C PHE A 55 -0.25 -18.26 -1.45
N SER A 56 0.95 -18.68 -1.04
CA SER A 56 1.71 -17.97 -0.02
C SER A 56 2.13 -16.57 -0.48
N GLU A 57 2.56 -16.44 -1.74
CA GLU A 57 2.92 -15.17 -2.37
C GLU A 57 1.71 -14.24 -2.52
N ILE A 58 0.60 -14.75 -3.07
CA ILE A 58 -0.64 -13.99 -3.23
C ILE A 58 -1.14 -13.49 -1.86
N ARG A 59 -1.07 -14.34 -0.84
CA ARG A 59 -1.45 -13.97 0.53
C ARG A 59 -0.56 -12.85 1.06
N ALA A 60 0.76 -12.94 0.89
CA ALA A 60 1.69 -11.91 1.33
C ALA A 60 1.44 -10.57 0.62
N LYS A 61 1.25 -10.58 -0.71
CA LYS A 61 0.89 -9.39 -1.51
C LYS A 61 -0.41 -8.73 -0.99
N ARG A 62 -1.44 -9.53 -0.73
CA ARG A 62 -2.73 -9.04 -0.19
C ARG A 62 -2.61 -8.51 1.24
N GLU A 63 -1.88 -9.19 2.12
CA GLU A 63 -1.63 -8.73 3.48
C GLU A 63 -0.88 -7.39 3.49
N ARG A 64 0.09 -7.19 2.59
CA ARG A 64 0.78 -5.91 2.38
C ARG A 64 -0.18 -4.82 1.93
N ALA A 65 -1.01 -5.07 0.91
CA ALA A 65 -2.00 -4.10 0.45
C ALA A 65 -3.00 -3.70 1.55
N PHE A 66 -3.44 -4.65 2.38
CA PHE A 66 -4.29 -4.36 3.53
C PHE A 66 -3.59 -3.48 4.57
N TYR A 67 -2.30 -3.71 4.81
CA TYR A 67 -1.52 -2.87 5.71
C TYR A 67 -1.42 -1.43 5.20
N VAL A 68 -1.07 -1.25 3.92
CA VAL A 68 -0.96 0.07 3.28
C VAL A 68 -2.29 0.82 3.38
N ASN A 69 -3.40 0.19 2.99
CA ASN A 69 -4.73 0.79 3.06
C ASN A 69 -5.18 1.12 4.49
N ARG A 70 -4.67 0.42 5.50
CA ARG A 70 -4.97 0.73 6.90
C ARG A 70 -4.11 1.87 7.44
N MET A 71 -2.89 2.03 6.93
CA MET A 71 -1.97 3.09 7.35
C MET A 71 -2.12 4.37 6.54
N SER A 72 -2.89 4.34 5.44
CA SER A 72 -3.23 5.54 4.68
C SER A 72 -3.89 6.58 5.59
N GLY A 73 -3.49 7.85 5.43
CA GLY A 73 -3.94 8.96 6.27
C GLY A 73 -3.19 9.16 7.59
N ASN A 74 -2.29 8.26 8.00
CA ASN A 74 -1.44 8.52 9.17
C ASN A 74 -0.47 9.68 8.92
N ARG A 75 0.07 9.81 7.70
CA ARG A 75 0.97 10.91 7.31
C ARG A 75 0.29 12.27 7.43
N GLU A 76 -0.95 12.38 6.99
CA GLU A 76 -1.72 13.63 7.09
C GLU A 76 -2.00 14.01 8.55
N ARG A 77 -2.33 13.03 9.40
CA ARG A 77 -2.52 13.26 10.84
C ARG A 77 -1.23 13.70 11.51
N GLN A 78 -0.11 13.05 11.20
CA GLN A 78 1.21 13.44 11.69
C GLN A 78 1.54 14.86 11.27
N LEU A 79 1.39 15.21 9.99
CA LEU A 79 1.62 16.58 9.51
C LEU A 79 0.72 17.61 10.21
N ALA A 80 -0.54 17.27 10.50
CA ALA A 80 -1.43 18.16 11.24
C ALA A 80 -0.99 18.34 12.70
N GLU A 81 -0.57 17.26 13.36
CA GLU A 81 0.01 17.28 14.70
C GLU A 81 1.31 18.08 14.75
N ASP A 82 2.19 17.89 13.77
CA ASP A 82 3.46 18.62 13.64
C ASP A 82 3.22 20.12 13.44
N ARG A 83 2.29 20.50 12.56
CA ARG A 83 1.88 21.91 12.37
C ARG A 83 1.38 22.52 13.67
N LYS A 84 0.55 21.78 14.42
CA LYS A 84 0.03 22.21 15.71
C LYS A 84 1.15 22.37 16.74
N LEU A 85 2.07 21.41 16.80
CA LEU A 85 3.21 21.42 17.71
C LEU A 85 4.12 22.62 17.46
N VAL A 86 4.40 22.94 16.19
CA VAL A 86 5.19 24.12 15.81
C VAL A 86 4.50 25.42 16.22
N ALA A 87 3.18 25.51 16.02
CA ALA A 87 2.41 26.70 16.42
C ALA A 87 2.39 26.91 17.94
N GLU A 88 2.23 25.84 18.73
CA GLU A 88 2.22 25.91 20.19
C GLU A 88 3.59 26.25 20.78
N ASN A 89 4.67 25.73 20.19
CA ASN A 89 6.03 25.88 20.68
C ASN A 89 6.84 26.94 19.91
N GLN A 90 6.17 27.85 19.22
CA GLN A 90 6.78 28.85 18.34
C GLN A 90 7.87 29.68 19.05
N ALA A 91 7.68 30.00 20.33
CA ALA A 91 8.65 30.71 21.16
C ALA A 91 9.91 29.90 21.51
N SER A 92 9.79 28.58 21.69
CA SER A 92 10.94 27.70 21.93
C SER A 92 11.77 27.53 20.66
N TYR A 93 11.11 27.44 19.51
CA TYR A 93 11.78 27.33 18.22
C TYR A 93 12.41 28.66 17.77
N CYS A 94 11.86 29.82 18.15
CA CYS A 94 12.47 31.12 17.87
C CYS A 94 13.67 31.42 18.79
N ALA A 95 13.61 31.05 20.07
CA ALA A 95 14.68 31.30 21.05
C ALA A 95 15.98 30.52 20.78
N GLN A 96 15.96 29.53 19.89
CA GLN A 96 17.14 28.81 19.41
C GLN A 96 17.94 29.60 18.36
N ILE A 97 17.32 30.61 17.72
CA ILE A 97 17.99 31.53 16.79
C ILE A 97 18.66 32.69 17.55
N ASP A 98 18.09 33.12 18.69
CA ASP A 98 18.58 34.30 19.43
C ASP A 98 19.82 34.06 20.31
N ARG A 99 20.19 32.81 20.61
CA ARG A 99 21.43 32.48 21.37
C ARG A 99 22.67 32.27 20.51
N GLY A 100 22.64 32.75 19.27
CA GLY A 100 23.79 32.78 18.37
C GLY A 100 23.49 33.57 17.10
N ASN A 101 23.53 34.90 17.19
CA ASN A 101 23.53 35.87 16.09
C ASN A 101 22.40 35.75 15.05
N LEU A 102 21.44 36.70 15.10
CA LEU A 102 20.52 37.02 13.98
C LEU A 102 21.19 37.71 12.79
N THR A 103 22.46 37.42 12.52
CA THR A 103 23.21 37.99 11.39
C THR A 103 24.03 36.92 10.69
N CYS A 104 23.38 35.92 10.08
CA CYS A 104 24.06 35.07 9.10
C CYS A 104 23.08 34.48 8.08
N PHE A 105 22.46 35.32 7.25
CA PHE A 105 22.36 35.04 5.80
C PHE A 105 21.91 36.25 4.96
N GLN A 106 21.99 37.49 5.49
CA GLN A 106 21.67 38.70 4.72
C GLN A 106 22.92 39.38 4.12
N HIS A 107 24.13 38.95 4.48
CA HIS A 107 25.38 39.65 4.11
C HIS A 107 26.23 38.94 3.05
N LEU A 108 25.84 37.72 2.63
CA LEU A 108 26.52 36.97 1.55
C LEU A 108 25.83 37.10 0.18
N LEU A 109 24.69 37.79 0.08
CA LEU A 109 24.12 38.16 -1.21
C LEU A 109 24.64 39.54 -1.65
N PRO A 110 25.20 39.65 -2.88
CA PRO A 110 25.56 40.93 -3.47
C PRO A 110 24.37 41.90 -3.51
N ILE A 111 24.68 43.20 -3.36
CA ILE A 111 23.75 44.31 -3.11
C ILE A 111 22.69 44.51 -4.22
N GLU A 112 22.86 43.93 -5.41
CA GLU A 112 21.99 44.22 -6.57
C GLU A 112 20.61 43.53 -6.59
N LEU A 113 20.33 42.56 -5.71
CA LEU A 113 19.02 41.86 -5.70
C LEU A 113 18.07 42.27 -4.57
N ARG A 114 18.33 43.40 -3.91
CA ARG A 114 17.51 43.80 -2.75
C ARG A 114 16.23 44.55 -3.12
N ASP A 115 16.11 45.05 -4.36
CA ASP A 115 14.93 45.75 -4.86
C ASP A 115 14.36 45.10 -6.14
N VAL A 116 13.92 43.84 -6.06
CA VAL A 116 12.95 43.28 -7.03
C VAL A 116 11.82 42.63 -6.25
N THR A 117 10.85 43.47 -5.90
CA THR A 117 9.52 43.04 -5.50
C THR A 117 8.91 42.13 -6.58
N LEU A 118 8.40 40.98 -6.15
CA LEU A 118 7.17 40.37 -6.67
C LEU A 118 7.04 40.34 -8.21
N GLN A 119 7.84 39.54 -8.90
CA GLN A 119 7.44 39.00 -10.20
C GLN A 119 7.73 37.51 -10.26
N GLU A 120 6.64 36.77 -10.47
CA GLU A 120 6.48 35.35 -10.76
C GLU A 120 7.76 34.60 -11.19
N SER A 121 8.20 33.66 -10.36
CA SER A 121 8.72 32.40 -10.87
C SER A 121 8.08 31.27 -10.08
N HIS A 122 7.06 30.71 -10.73
CA HIS A 122 6.67 29.32 -10.63
C HIS A 122 7.95 28.49 -10.79
N ILE A 123 8.55 28.08 -9.68
CA ILE A 123 9.62 27.07 -9.66
C ILE A 123 8.97 25.85 -9.06
N ASP A 124 8.72 24.89 -9.93
CA ASP A 124 8.23 23.55 -9.65
C ASP A 124 9.11 22.89 -8.59
N MET A 125 8.69 22.97 -7.32
CA MET A 125 9.35 22.32 -6.19
C MET A 125 8.59 21.07 -5.71
N ASP A 126 7.66 20.55 -6.53
CA ASP A 126 6.84 19.38 -6.20
C ASP A 126 7.29 18.08 -6.89
N GLU A 127 8.44 18.03 -7.58
CA GLU A 127 8.81 16.84 -8.38
C GLU A 127 9.98 15.99 -7.81
N SER A 128 10.59 16.35 -6.67
CA SER A 128 11.73 15.60 -6.11
C SER A 128 11.46 14.83 -4.81
N LEU A 129 10.25 14.92 -4.23
CA LEU A 129 9.88 14.24 -2.98
C LEU A 129 8.90 13.07 -3.16
N VAL A 130 8.62 12.68 -4.40
CA VAL A 130 7.84 11.46 -4.73
C VAL A 130 8.74 10.23 -4.91
N MET A 131 10.06 10.38 -4.80
CA MET A 131 11.03 9.30 -4.99
C MET A 131 10.88 8.11 -4.03
N ASP A 132 10.28 8.28 -2.85
CA ASP A 132 10.15 7.18 -1.87
C ASP A 132 8.95 6.25 -2.13
N GLU A 133 7.97 6.66 -2.94
CA GLU A 133 6.85 5.79 -3.34
C GLU A 133 7.07 5.19 -4.75
N GLU A 134 7.68 5.95 -5.67
CA GLU A 134 7.87 5.48 -7.06
C GLU A 134 9.06 4.50 -7.21
N GLU A 135 10.19 4.68 -6.50
CA GLU A 135 11.34 3.75 -6.60
C GLU A 135 10.99 2.34 -6.06
N MET A 136 10.10 2.26 -5.07
CA MET A 136 9.70 0.98 -4.46
C MET A 136 8.68 0.19 -5.30
N ASP A 137 7.94 0.87 -6.18
CA ASP A 137 7.02 0.26 -7.15
C ASP A 137 7.74 -0.11 -8.47
N VAL A 138 8.79 0.63 -8.86
CA VAL A 138 9.60 0.32 -10.04
C VAL A 138 10.38 -1.00 -9.90
N ASP A 139 10.92 -1.29 -8.71
CA ASP A 139 11.61 -2.58 -8.43
C ASP A 139 10.65 -3.77 -8.51
N MET A 140 9.41 -3.62 -8.05
CA MET A 140 8.39 -4.67 -8.12
C MET A 140 7.85 -4.89 -9.54
N GLU A 141 7.78 -3.82 -10.35
CA GLU A 141 7.36 -3.91 -11.74
C GLU A 141 8.44 -4.49 -12.68
N GLN A 142 9.72 -4.27 -12.41
CA GLN A 142 10.81 -4.83 -13.21
C GLN A 142 10.88 -6.35 -13.04
N GLU A 143 10.74 -6.85 -11.81
CA GLU A 143 10.65 -8.30 -11.53
C GLU A 143 9.44 -8.95 -12.23
N GLU A 144 8.27 -8.30 -12.23
CA GLU A 144 7.07 -8.82 -12.93
C GLU A 144 7.20 -8.76 -14.48
N LYS A 145 7.97 -7.83 -15.04
CA LYS A 145 8.19 -7.75 -16.51
C LYS A 145 9.18 -8.82 -16.99
N GLU A 146 10.20 -9.14 -16.20
CA GLU A 146 11.17 -10.19 -16.51
C GLU A 146 10.57 -11.60 -16.43
N GLU A 147 9.70 -11.88 -15.44
CA GLU A 147 9.01 -13.18 -15.34
C GLU A 147 7.95 -13.40 -16.43
N VAL A 148 7.32 -12.34 -16.95
CA VAL A 148 6.24 -12.43 -17.94
C VAL A 148 6.75 -12.35 -19.39
N ALA A 149 8.00 -11.90 -19.60
CA ALA A 149 8.66 -11.83 -20.91
C ALA A 149 8.66 -13.15 -21.71
N PRO A 150 8.92 -14.34 -21.13
CA PRO A 150 8.85 -15.60 -21.89
C PRO A 150 7.43 -16.07 -22.21
N LEU A 151 6.39 -15.53 -21.56
CA LEU A 151 5.00 -15.99 -21.72
C LEU A 151 4.21 -15.20 -22.78
N LYS A 152 4.52 -13.92 -23.00
CA LYS A 152 3.81 -13.06 -23.98
C LYS A 152 4.11 -13.41 -25.43
N SER A 153 5.24 -14.05 -25.72
CA SER A 153 5.62 -14.48 -27.08
C SER A 153 4.78 -15.66 -27.59
N ALA A 154 4.07 -16.38 -26.70
CA ALA A 154 3.29 -17.58 -27.04
C ALA A 154 1.79 -17.36 -27.28
N LEU A 155 1.21 -16.20 -26.94
CA LEU A 155 -0.24 -15.96 -27.10
C LEU A 155 -0.55 -15.11 -28.36
N LYS A 156 -0.77 -15.79 -29.48
CA LYS A 156 -1.47 -15.21 -30.64
C LYS A 156 -2.92 -14.87 -30.26
N LYS A 157 -3.30 -13.61 -30.45
CA LYS A 157 -4.63 -13.04 -30.17
C LYS A 157 -5.73 -13.79 -30.95
N THR A 158 -6.57 -14.56 -30.27
CA THR A 158 -7.87 -14.99 -30.80
C THR A 158 -8.90 -13.89 -30.51
N LYS A 159 -9.65 -13.47 -31.54
CA LYS A 159 -10.70 -12.42 -31.41
C LYS A 159 -11.81 -12.91 -30.49
N VAL A 160 -12.05 -12.20 -29.39
CA VAL A 160 -13.19 -12.43 -28.50
C VAL A 160 -14.46 -11.82 -29.13
N LYS A 161 -15.48 -12.64 -29.36
CA LYS A 161 -16.82 -12.20 -29.76
C LYS A 161 -17.50 -11.52 -28.57
N GLN A 162 -18.12 -10.36 -28.81
CA GLN A 162 -18.87 -9.61 -27.80
C GLN A 162 -20.02 -10.46 -27.26
N THR A 163 -20.02 -10.77 -25.96
CA THR A 163 -21.17 -11.36 -25.27
C THR A 163 -22.11 -10.25 -24.80
N LYS A 164 -23.41 -10.44 -25.06
CA LYS A 164 -24.51 -9.52 -24.75
C LYS A 164 -24.55 -9.23 -23.26
N GLN A 165 -24.58 -7.96 -22.85
CA GLN A 165 -24.72 -7.59 -21.44
C GLN A 165 -26.12 -7.95 -20.94
N VAL A 166 -26.22 -8.74 -19.87
CA VAL A 166 -27.48 -8.95 -19.15
C VAL A 166 -27.48 -8.07 -17.91
N LYS A 167 -28.52 -7.24 -17.78
CA LYS A 167 -28.72 -6.31 -16.67
C LYS A 167 -29.39 -7.06 -15.51
N MET A 168 -28.75 -7.10 -14.35
CA MET A 168 -29.37 -7.67 -13.14
C MET A 168 -30.53 -6.77 -12.67
N LYS A 169 -31.70 -7.37 -12.43
CA LYS A 169 -32.82 -6.73 -11.73
C LYS A 169 -32.89 -7.31 -10.31
N VAL A 170 -33.09 -6.44 -9.33
CA VAL A 170 -33.20 -6.80 -7.92
C VAL A 170 -34.43 -7.70 -7.73
N GLY A 171 -34.21 -8.91 -7.26
CA GLY A 171 -35.26 -9.89 -6.93
C GLY A 171 -35.32 -11.08 -7.91
N GLY A 172 -34.51 -12.10 -7.63
CA GLY A 172 -34.74 -13.52 -7.96
C GLY A 172 -35.07 -13.92 -9.41
N GLY A 173 -34.05 -14.34 -10.17
CA GLY A 173 -34.19 -15.13 -11.39
C GLY A 173 -33.53 -14.52 -12.63
N PHE A 174 -32.87 -15.37 -13.44
CA PHE A 174 -32.18 -14.99 -14.67
C PHE A 174 -32.77 -15.86 -15.80
N GLU A 175 -33.63 -15.30 -16.64
CA GLU A 175 -34.08 -15.95 -17.88
C GLU A 175 -33.30 -15.36 -19.07
N GLN A 176 -32.83 -16.24 -19.95
CA GLN A 176 -32.12 -15.90 -21.18
C GLN A 176 -33.11 -15.98 -22.36
N GLU A 177 -33.18 -14.92 -23.18
CA GLU A 177 -33.69 -14.96 -24.57
C GLU A 177 -32.57 -15.28 -25.56
#